data_AF-A0ABD5Y9W8-F1
#
_entry.id   AF-A0ABD5Y9W8-F1
#
_cell.length_a   1.000
_cell.length_b   1.000
_cell.length_c   1.000
_cell.angle_alpha   90.00
_cell.angle_beta   90.00
_cell.angle_gamma   90.00
#
_symmetry.space_group_name_H-M   'P 1'
#
loop_
_entity.id
_entity.type
_entity.pdbx_description
1 polymer ?
#
loop_
_entity_poly.entity_id
_entity_poly.type
_entity_poly.pdbx_seq_one_letter_code
_entity_poly.pdbx_strand_id
1 'polypeptide(L)'
;MPLSTGCERLNALLGGGVPANRSLLVSGSPGTGKTTLGMQFLQAGLDGGEDCLFVSTEQTLEELEDALAPYPFDLNAENLTVITVHSEPGETMERDDDGVEWLTLEQSPTGSPGTSAVVDYAEDPPYVDLV
;
A
#
# COMPACT_ATOMS: atom_id res chain seq x y z
N MET A 1 12.26 -6.42 -22.42
CA MET A 1 11.53 -7.71 -22.56
C MET A 1 10.19 -7.58 -21.84
N PRO A 2 9.17 -8.41 -22.12
CA PRO A 2 7.95 -8.44 -21.32
C PRO A 2 8.28 -8.82 -19.87
N LEU A 3 7.56 -8.23 -18.91
CA LEU A 3 7.69 -8.55 -17.49
C LEU A 3 6.77 -9.72 -17.13
N SER A 4 7.24 -10.62 -16.27
CA SER A 4 6.44 -11.75 -15.81
C SER A 4 5.31 -11.28 -14.89
N THR A 5 4.14 -11.90 -15.01
CA THR A 5 3.02 -11.72 -14.07
C THR A 5 3.08 -12.60 -12.83
N GLY A 6 4.13 -13.42 -12.71
CA GLY A 6 4.20 -14.51 -11.73
C GLY A 6 3.23 -15.67 -12.01
N CYS A 7 2.40 -15.59 -13.06
CA CYS A 7 1.54 -16.68 -13.52
C CYS A 7 1.87 -17.03 -14.98
N GLU A 8 2.42 -18.23 -15.19
CA GLU A 8 2.78 -18.71 -16.52
C GLU A 8 1.60 -18.70 -17.50
N ARG A 9 0.41 -19.11 -17.03
CA ARG A 9 -0.79 -19.15 -17.86
C ARG A 9 -1.22 -17.74 -18.26
N LEU A 10 -1.14 -16.76 -17.37
CA LEU A 10 -1.46 -15.37 -17.69
C LEU A 10 -0.42 -14.77 -18.64
N ASN A 11 0.88 -15.04 -18.42
CA ASN A 11 1.94 -14.66 -19.35
C ASN A 11 1.66 -15.17 -20.77
N ALA A 12 1.26 -16.44 -20.91
CA ALA A 12 0.93 -17.02 -22.21
C ALA A 12 -0.27 -16.31 -22.87
N LEU A 13 -1.32 -15.99 -22.10
CA LEU A 13 -2.48 -15.25 -22.61
C LEU A 13 -2.13 -13.81 -23.05
N LEU A 14 -1.14 -13.20 -22.41
CA LEU A 14 -0.65 -11.85 -22.72
C LEU A 14 0.45 -11.83 -23.79
N GLY A 15 0.82 -12.98 -24.36
CA GLY A 15 1.87 -13.05 -25.39
C GLY A 15 3.30 -12.94 -24.83
N GLY A 16 3.51 -13.42 -23.61
CA GLY A 16 4.83 -13.51 -22.95
C GLY A 16 4.95 -12.72 -21.65
N GLY A 17 3.93 -11.97 -21.25
CA GLY A 17 3.95 -11.14 -20.05
C GLY A 17 3.39 -9.74 -20.31
N VAL A 18 3.60 -8.83 -19.37
CA VAL A 18 3.13 -7.45 -19.49
C VAL A 18 4.19 -6.55 -20.13
N PRO A 19 3.81 -5.49 -20.86
CA PRO A 19 4.78 -4.57 -21.46
C PRO A 19 5.54 -3.78 -20.40
N ALA A 20 6.87 -3.80 -20.47
CA ALA A 20 7.73 -2.99 -19.59
C ALA A 20 7.56 -1.48 -19.86
N ASN A 21 7.86 -0.65 -18.85
CA ASN A 21 7.79 0.81 -18.92
C ASN A 21 6.42 1.35 -19.31
N ARG A 22 5.35 0.73 -18.78
CA ARG A 22 3.95 1.09 -19.03
C ARG A 22 3.15 0.98 -17.75
N SER A 23 2.14 1.84 -17.64
CA SER A 23 1.10 1.71 -16.62
C SER A 23 0.07 0.68 -17.05
N LEU A 24 -0.34 -0.17 -16.11
CA LEU A 24 -1.33 -1.23 -16.33
C LEU A 24 -2.44 -1.07 -15.31
N LEU A 25 -3.70 -1.17 -15.78
CA LEU A 25 -4.87 -1.15 -14.92
C LEU A 25 -5.46 -2.54 -14.84
N VAL A 26 -5.51 -3.09 -13.63
CA VAL A 26 -6.28 -4.29 -13.30
C VAL A 26 -7.60 -3.85 -12.70
N SER A 27 -8.72 -4.20 -13.34
CA SER A 27 -10.07 -3.83 -12.89
C SER A 27 -10.95 -5.06 -12.71
N GLY A 28 -11.88 -4.97 -11.76
CA GLY A 28 -12.80 -6.04 -11.40
C GLY A 28 -13.53 -5.75 -10.11
N SER A 29 -14.64 -6.44 -9.87
CA SER A 29 -15.43 -6.33 -8.63
C SER A 29 -14.60 -6.61 -7.38
N PRO A 30 -15.05 -6.18 -6.19
CA PRO A 30 -14.43 -6.58 -4.93
C PRO A 30 -14.31 -8.12 -4.84
N GLY A 31 -13.20 -8.61 -4.28
CA GLY A 31 -12.95 -10.04 -4.12
C GLY A 31 -12.48 -10.79 -5.39
N THR A 32 -12.33 -10.14 -6.55
CA THR A 32 -11.84 -10.82 -7.77
C THR A 32 -10.32 -11.06 -7.80
N GLY A 33 -9.60 -10.82 -6.70
CA GLY A 33 -8.16 -11.09 -6.59
C GLY A 33 -7.24 -10.01 -7.16
N LYS A 34 -7.67 -8.74 -7.24
CA LYS A 34 -6.85 -7.63 -7.76
C LYS A 34 -5.56 -7.43 -6.95
N THR A 35 -5.69 -7.33 -5.63
CA THR A 35 -4.56 -7.20 -4.69
C THR A 35 -3.62 -8.40 -4.80
N THR A 36 -4.18 -9.62 -4.84
CA THR A 36 -3.42 -10.85 -5.02
C THR A 36 -2.63 -10.85 -6.33
N LEU A 37 -3.24 -10.45 -7.45
CA LEU A 37 -2.54 -10.36 -8.74
C LEU A 37 -1.44 -9.30 -8.71
N GLY A 38 -1.69 -8.14 -8.09
CA GLY A 38 -0.69 -7.09 -7.91
C GLY A 38 0.50 -7.56 -7.10
N MET A 39 0.27 -8.22 -5.96
CA MET A 39 1.35 -8.78 -5.14
C MET A 39 2.10 -9.88 -5.90
N GLN A 40 1.41 -10.79 -6.59
CA GLN A 40 2.05 -11.84 -7.38
C GLN A 40 2.96 -11.26 -8.49
N PHE A 41 2.55 -10.16 -9.12
CA PHE A 41 3.39 -9.45 -10.08
C PHE A 41 4.65 -8.88 -9.42
N LEU A 42 4.52 -8.26 -8.24
CA LEU A 42 5.69 -7.77 -7.50
C LEU A 42 6.63 -8.90 -7.07
N GLN A 43 6.09 -10.02 -6.58
CA GLN A 43 6.91 -11.19 -6.19
C GLN A 43 7.73 -11.72 -7.38
N ALA A 44 7.17 -11.71 -8.59
CA ALA A 44 7.93 -12.07 -9.79
C ALA A 44 9.05 -11.07 -10.12
N GLY A 45 8.88 -9.79 -9.78
CA GLY A 45 9.93 -8.76 -9.86
C GLY A 45 11.01 -8.98 -8.80
N LEU A 46 10.60 -9.26 -7.55
CA LEU A 46 11.51 -9.58 -6.44
C LEU A 46 12.37 -10.81 -6.76
N ASP A 47 11.79 -11.88 -7.30
CA ASP A 47 12.51 -13.07 -7.78
C ASP A 47 13.52 -12.75 -8.90
N GLY A 48 13.25 -11.68 -9.68
CA GLY A 48 14.13 -11.13 -10.70
C GLY A 48 15.22 -10.20 -10.15
N GLY A 49 15.22 -9.90 -8.85
CA GLY A 49 16.12 -8.95 -8.20
C GLY A 49 15.75 -7.48 -8.40
N GLU A 50 14.48 -7.18 -8.70
CA GLU A 50 13.98 -5.82 -8.86
C GLU A 50 13.55 -5.20 -7.52
N ASP A 51 13.77 -3.90 -7.34
CA ASP A 51 13.19 -3.15 -6.22
C ASP A 51 11.71 -2.88 -6.47
N CYS A 52 10.87 -3.27 -5.52
CA CYS A 52 9.42 -3.25 -5.65
C CYS A 52 8.77 -2.32 -4.62
N LEU A 53 7.72 -1.61 -5.06
CA LEU A 53 6.90 -0.76 -4.21
C LEU A 53 5.44 -1.19 -4.30
N PHE A 54 4.83 -1.49 -3.16
CA PHE A 54 3.39 -1.69 -3.03
C PHE A 54 2.76 -0.51 -2.26
N VAL A 55 1.84 0.21 -2.90
CA VAL A 55 1.09 1.29 -2.24
C VAL A 55 -0.37 0.85 -2.05
N SER A 56 -0.77 0.66 -0.80
CA SER A 56 -2.16 0.40 -0.41
C SER A 56 -2.86 1.69 -0.05
N THR A 57 -4.12 1.86 -0.48
CA THR A 57 -4.96 3.02 -0.12
C THR A 57 -6.21 2.66 0.69
N GLU A 58 -6.55 1.38 0.74
CA GLU A 58 -7.77 0.90 1.40
C GLU A 58 -7.48 -0.04 2.58
N GLN A 59 -6.28 -0.64 2.61
CA GLN A 59 -5.92 -1.66 3.59
C GLN A 59 -4.69 -1.23 4.39
N THR A 60 -4.71 -1.51 5.69
CA THR A 60 -3.51 -1.42 6.55
C THR A 60 -2.50 -2.52 6.19
N LEU A 61 -1.30 -2.46 6.76
CA LEU A 61 -0.30 -3.52 6.57
C LEU A 61 -0.78 -4.85 7.17
N GLU A 62 -1.34 -4.81 8.37
CA GLU A 62 -1.89 -5.99 9.06
C GLU A 62 -3.03 -6.64 8.26
N GLU A 63 -3.96 -5.84 7.73
CA GLU A 63 -5.05 -6.35 6.88
C GLU A 63 -4.52 -6.96 5.57
N LEU A 64 -3.43 -6.41 5.03
CA LEU A 64 -2.78 -6.93 3.83
C LEU A 64 -2.07 -8.26 4.13
N GLU A 65 -1.35 -8.34 5.25
CA GLU A 65 -0.70 -9.57 5.72
C GLU A 65 -1.72 -10.69 5.94
N ASP A 66 -2.82 -10.40 6.63
CA ASP A 66 -3.90 -11.36 6.86
C ASP A 66 -4.54 -11.84 5.54
N ALA A 67 -4.83 -10.91 4.63
CA ALA A 67 -5.42 -11.23 3.34
C ALA A 67 -4.49 -12.07 2.44
N LEU A 68 -3.18 -11.91 2.61
CA LEU A 68 -2.16 -12.56 1.78
C LEU A 68 -1.49 -13.76 2.44
N ALA A 69 -1.72 -14.03 3.73
CA ALA A 69 -1.18 -15.16 4.48
C ALA A 69 -1.36 -16.54 3.81
N PRO A 70 -2.45 -16.83 3.06
CA PRO A 70 -2.59 -18.10 2.36
C PRO A 70 -1.64 -18.30 1.16
N TYR A 71 -0.98 -17.23 0.69
CA TYR A 71 -0.12 -17.25 -0.48
C TYR A 71 1.36 -17.27 -0.07
N PRO A 72 2.25 -17.84 -0.89
CA PRO A 72 3.69 -17.89 -0.60
C PRO A 72 4.39 -16.57 -0.96
N PHE A 73 3.82 -15.44 -0.53
CA PHE A 73 4.37 -14.12 -0.81
C PHE A 73 5.26 -13.65 0.35
N ASP A 74 6.45 -13.17 0.05
CA ASP A 74 7.32 -12.56 1.05
C ASP A 74 7.05 -11.06 1.12
N LEU A 75 6.29 -10.63 2.13
CA LEU A 75 6.02 -9.21 2.38
C LEU A 75 7.20 -8.51 3.09
N ASN A 76 8.18 -9.26 3.56
CA ASN A 76 9.35 -8.76 4.31
C ASN A 76 10.64 -8.82 3.48
N ALA A 77 10.54 -9.06 2.16
CA ALA A 77 11.69 -9.08 1.27
C ALA A 77 12.46 -7.75 1.36
N GLU A 78 13.79 -7.82 1.44
CA GLU A 78 14.65 -6.63 1.63
C GLU A 78 14.45 -5.56 0.53
N ASN A 79 14.11 -5.99 -0.68
CA ASN A 79 13.83 -5.16 -1.85
C ASN A 79 12.34 -4.87 -2.07
N LEU A 80 11.47 -5.10 -1.07
CA LEU A 80 10.06 -4.72 -1.09
C LEU A 80 9.79 -3.60 -0.09
N THR A 81 9.29 -2.48 -0.60
CA THR A 81 8.71 -1.42 0.24
C THR A 81 7.19 -1.48 0.18
N VAL A 82 6.53 -1.54 1.34
CA VAL A 82 5.07 -1.45 1.45
C VAL A 82 4.70 -0.14 2.14
N ILE A 83 3.92 0.68 1.44
CA ILE A 83 3.36 1.93 1.97
C ILE A 83 1.85 1.75 2.05
N THR A 84 1.27 2.10 3.18
CA THR A 84 -0.18 2.12 3.34
C THR A 84 -0.63 3.56 3.63
N VAL A 85 -1.65 4.00 2.90
CA VAL A 85 -2.26 5.32 3.02
C VAL A 85 -3.72 5.09 3.34
N HIS A 86 -4.05 5.01 4.62
CA HIS A 86 -5.41 4.80 5.07
C HIS A 86 -5.76 5.88 6.10
N SER A 87 -7.04 6.21 6.15
CA SER A 87 -7.57 7.03 7.23
C SER A 87 -7.83 6.13 8.42
N GLU A 88 -7.09 6.31 9.50
CA GLU A 88 -7.51 5.79 10.78
C GLU A 88 -8.70 6.65 11.27
N PRO A 89 -9.74 6.07 11.90
CA PRO A 89 -10.83 6.87 12.41
C PRO A 89 -10.30 7.79 13.50
N GLY A 90 -10.31 9.07 13.20
CA GLY A 90 -9.79 10.15 14.00
C GLY A 90 -10.57 11.41 13.72
N GLU A 91 -10.26 12.44 14.47
CA GLU A 91 -11.03 13.67 14.54
C GLU A 91 -10.83 14.56 13.32
N THR A 92 -11.92 14.99 12.67
CA THR A 92 -11.89 16.03 11.64
C THR A 92 -11.66 17.39 12.28
N MET A 93 -10.51 18.02 12.02
CA MET A 93 -10.23 19.39 12.43
C MET A 93 -10.84 20.37 11.42
N GLU A 94 -11.91 21.09 11.80
CA GLU A 94 -12.33 22.30 11.08
C GLU A 94 -11.47 23.50 11.51
N ARG A 95 -11.19 24.38 10.54
CA ARG A 95 -10.29 25.51 10.71
C ARG A 95 -11.10 26.77 11.00
N ASP A 96 -11.12 27.19 12.26
CA ASP A 96 -11.61 28.52 12.62
C ASP A 96 -10.53 29.59 12.41
N ASP A 97 -10.96 30.82 12.10
CA ASP A 97 -10.14 31.95 11.65
C ASP A 97 -9.01 32.38 12.62
N ASP A 98 -9.00 31.86 13.86
CA ASP A 98 -7.95 32.13 14.87
C ASP A 98 -7.00 30.94 15.13
N GLY A 99 -7.04 29.90 14.31
CA GLY A 99 -5.97 28.90 14.22
C GLY A 99 -5.94 27.88 15.37
N VAL A 100 -6.54 26.73 15.07
CA VAL A 100 -6.46 25.41 15.75
C VAL A 100 -7.53 25.20 16.84
N GLU A 101 -8.48 24.30 16.53
CA GLU A 101 -9.35 23.66 17.51
C GLU A 101 -9.20 22.14 17.46
N TRP A 102 -9.36 21.50 18.63
CA TRP A 102 -9.23 20.07 18.85
C TRP A 102 -10.61 19.42 18.75
N LEU A 103 -10.81 18.46 17.84
CA LEU A 103 -12.01 17.62 17.91
C LEU A 103 -11.71 16.42 18.84
N THR A 104 -12.70 15.74 19.43
CA THR A 104 -12.52 14.47 20.15
C THR A 104 -13.54 13.41 19.64
N LEU A 105 -13.12 12.23 19.16
CA LEU A 105 -13.96 11.13 18.70
C LEU A 105 -13.73 9.90 19.58
N GLU A 106 -14.77 9.50 20.31
CA GLU A 106 -14.77 8.26 21.07
C GLU A 106 -14.95 7.07 20.10
N GLN A 107 -13.96 6.18 20.02
CA GLN A 107 -14.03 4.95 19.22
C GLN A 107 -14.53 3.73 20.01
N SER A 108 -15.05 2.79 19.21
CA SER A 108 -15.67 1.49 19.50
C SER A 108 -14.87 0.59 20.48
N PRO A 109 -15.52 -0.35 21.22
CA PRO A 109 -15.06 -0.87 22.52
C PRO A 109 -13.95 -1.94 22.49
N THR A 110 -13.09 -1.98 21.46
CA THR A 110 -12.05 -3.01 21.34
C THR A 110 -10.66 -2.42 21.07
N GLY A 111 -9.91 -2.16 22.15
CA GLY A 111 -8.44 -2.10 22.14
C GLY A 111 -7.81 -0.73 22.41
N SER A 112 -6.77 -0.71 23.25
CA SER A 112 -6.19 0.47 23.94
C SER A 112 -5.46 1.51 23.05
N PRO A 113 -5.25 2.76 23.55
CA PRO A 113 -4.78 3.90 22.74
C PRO A 113 -3.30 3.83 22.37
N GLY A 114 -2.98 4.11 21.10
CA GLY A 114 -1.68 4.63 20.68
C GLY A 114 -1.74 6.16 20.60
N THR A 115 -0.66 6.84 21.00
CA THR A 115 -0.53 8.30 20.87
C THR A 115 0.27 8.63 19.60
N SER A 116 -0.30 9.44 18.70
CA SER A 116 0.44 10.13 17.64
C SER A 116 0.63 11.59 18.03
N ALA A 117 1.83 12.13 17.79
CA ALA A 117 2.16 13.54 17.96
C ALA A 117 2.45 14.16 16.59
N VAL A 118 2.06 15.42 16.40
CA VAL A 118 2.44 16.20 15.22
C VAL A 118 3.96 16.38 15.21
N VAL A 119 4.61 15.93 14.13
CA VAL A 119 5.99 16.32 13.81
C VAL A 119 5.91 17.68 13.13
N ASP A 120 6.74 18.61 13.59
CA ASP A 120 6.80 20.02 13.17
C ASP A 120 6.65 20.20 11.65
N TYR A 121 5.82 21.16 11.22
CA TYR A 121 5.56 21.45 9.82
C TYR A 121 6.70 22.31 9.26
N ALA A 122 7.51 21.77 8.35
CA ALA A 122 8.52 22.55 7.63
C ALA A 122 7.84 23.35 6.50
N GLU A 123 8.03 24.67 6.46
CA GLU A 123 7.50 25.52 5.38
C GLU A 123 8.39 25.48 4.12
N ASP A 124 9.69 25.16 4.29
CA ASP A 124 10.69 25.14 3.22
C ASP A 124 11.13 23.70 2.86
N PRO A 125 11.27 23.38 1.56
CA PRO A 125 11.62 22.04 1.10
C PRO A 125 13.06 21.60 1.50
N PRO A 126 13.31 20.29 1.67
CA PRO A 126 12.39 19.18 1.39
C PRO A 126 11.47 18.85 2.58
N TYR A 127 10.18 18.68 2.31
CA TYR A 127 9.13 18.38 3.29
C TYR A 127 9.19 16.95 3.88
N VAL A 128 10.16 16.15 3.46
CA VAL A 128 10.42 14.79 3.96
C VAL A 128 11.93 14.58 3.93
N ASP A 129 12.54 14.38 5.09
CA ASP A 129 13.89 13.82 5.20
C ASP A 129 13.80 12.29 5.19
N LEU A 130 14.28 11.67 4.12
CA LEU A 130 14.47 10.23 4.07
C LEU A 130 15.82 9.92 4.74
N VAL A 131 15.77 9.26 5.90
CA VAL A 131 16.94 8.66 6.55
C VAL A 131 17.27 7.33 5.89
#